data_AF-A0A6N6Z3Z9-F1
#
_entry.id   AF-A0A6N6Z3Z9-F1
#
_cell.length_a   1.000
_cell.length_b   1.000
_cell.length_c   1.000
_cell.angle_alpha   90.00
_cell.angle_beta   90.00
_cell.angle_gamma   90.00
#
_symmetry.space_group_name_H-M   'P 1'
#
loop_
_entity.id
_entity.type
_entity.pdbx_description
1 polymer ?
#
loop_
_entity_poly.entity_id
_entity_poly.type
_entity_poly.pdbx_seq_one_letter_code
_entity_poly.pdbx_strand_id
1 'polypeptide(L)'
;MRKRLIFVLLAFALQLCAVSAQPPGTFRNPVLPGFNPDPSICRVGDDYYLATSSFVWFPGLPIYHSKDLVNWELIGHGLDRPDQIDFTGLRERDGIYAPTLRYHDGVFYLITTAMRAGKLLSDRVRSRRAKGTPLTQKRRHRMREAP
;
A
#
# COMPACT_ATOMS: atom_id res chain seq x y z
N MET A 1 -13.53 45.78 -14.15
CA MET A 1 -13.49 44.38 -14.65
C MET A 1 -12.52 43.50 -13.85
N ARG A 2 -11.27 43.92 -13.61
CA ARG A 2 -10.23 43.16 -12.88
C ARG A 2 -10.62 42.66 -11.47
N LYS A 3 -11.37 43.46 -10.69
CA LYS A 3 -11.87 43.05 -9.35
C LYS A 3 -12.94 41.94 -9.41
N ARG A 4 -13.82 41.97 -10.42
CA ARG A 4 -14.84 40.91 -10.63
C ARG A 4 -14.19 39.60 -11.06
N LEU A 5 -13.13 39.66 -11.86
CA LEU A 5 -12.36 38.49 -12.28
C LEU A 5 -11.64 37.80 -11.11
N ILE A 6 -11.06 38.59 -10.19
CA ILE A 6 -10.42 38.06 -8.96
C ILE A 6 -11.45 37.37 -8.05
N PHE A 7 -12.65 37.96 -7.89
CA PHE A 7 -13.71 37.34 -7.11
C PHE A 7 -14.20 36.01 -7.70
N VAL A 8 -14.32 35.92 -9.03
CA VAL A 8 -14.69 34.68 -9.71
C VAL A 8 -13.60 33.62 -9.56
N LEU A 9 -12.33 33.99 -9.67
CA LEU A 9 -11.21 33.05 -9.48
C LEU A 9 -11.10 32.56 -8.03
N LEU A 10 -11.34 33.43 -7.04
CA LEU A 10 -11.36 33.05 -5.62
C LEU A 10 -12.56 32.15 -5.29
N ALA A 11 -13.75 32.43 -5.82
CA ALA A 11 -14.92 31.59 -5.64
C ALA A 11 -14.73 30.21 -6.29
N PHE A 12 -14.13 30.16 -7.48
CA PHE A 12 -13.80 28.91 -8.16
C PHE A 12 -12.74 28.10 -7.41
N ALA A 13 -11.68 28.74 -6.89
CA ALA A 13 -10.68 28.09 -6.05
C ALA A 13 -11.29 27.52 -4.74
N LEU A 14 -12.26 28.21 -4.15
CA LEU A 14 -12.97 27.76 -2.96
C LEU A 14 -13.88 26.55 -3.27
N GLN A 15 -14.55 26.55 -4.43
CA GLN A 15 -15.37 25.42 -4.89
C GLN A 15 -14.55 24.18 -5.24
N LEU A 16 -13.33 24.35 -5.78
CA LEU A 16 -12.41 23.22 -5.99
C LEU A 16 -11.98 22.55 -4.67
N CYS A 17 -11.83 23.31 -3.58
CA CYS A 17 -11.44 22.73 -2.28
C CYS A 17 -12.54 21.88 -1.63
N ALA A 18 -13.82 22.20 -1.86
CA ALA A 18 -14.95 21.54 -1.20
C ALA A 18 -15.30 20.15 -1.75
N VAL A 19 -14.82 19.78 -2.94
CA VAL A 19 -15.17 18.51 -3.61
C VAL A 19 -14.57 17.28 -2.91
N SER A 20 -13.56 17.45 -2.04
CA SER A 20 -12.85 16.32 -1.41
C SER A 20 -13.30 15.96 0.02
N ALA A 21 -14.08 16.81 0.69
CA ALA A 21 -14.43 16.59 2.10
C ALA A 21 -15.65 15.67 2.26
N GLN A 22 -15.48 14.51 2.91
CA GLN A 22 -16.60 13.64 3.29
C GLN A 22 -17.27 14.15 4.58
N PRO A 23 -18.60 14.02 4.73
CA PRO A 23 -19.28 14.32 5.99
C PRO A 23 -18.69 13.52 7.18
N PRO A 24 -18.65 14.10 8.40
CA PRO A 24 -18.18 13.39 9.58
C PRO A 24 -18.91 12.06 9.79
N GLY A 25 -18.17 10.99 10.11
CA GLY A 25 -18.73 9.66 10.34
C GLY A 25 -19.11 8.89 9.07
N THR A 26 -18.79 9.42 7.87
CA THR A 26 -19.01 8.74 6.60
C THR A 26 -17.70 8.39 5.91
N PHE A 27 -17.72 7.37 5.06
CA PHE A 27 -16.60 6.98 4.21
C PHE A 27 -17.10 6.58 2.82
N ARG A 28 -16.20 6.58 1.84
CA ARG A 28 -16.52 6.21 0.45
C ARG A 28 -15.80 4.94 0.05
N ASN A 29 -16.55 4.00 -0.51
CA ASN A 29 -15.99 2.82 -1.16
C ASN A 29 -15.68 3.07 -2.65
N PRO A 30 -14.66 2.38 -3.20
CA PRO A 30 -13.70 1.54 -2.48
C PRO A 30 -12.69 2.39 -1.68
N VAL A 31 -12.34 1.95 -0.45
CA VAL A 31 -11.32 2.60 0.39
C VAL A 31 -9.90 2.50 -0.20
N LEU A 32 -9.68 1.53 -1.08
CA LEU A 32 -8.50 1.39 -1.92
C LEU A 32 -8.97 1.22 -3.39
N PRO A 33 -9.10 2.32 -4.16
CA PRO A 33 -9.50 2.24 -5.56
C PRO A 33 -8.39 1.67 -6.45
N GLY A 34 -8.76 1.32 -7.68
CA GLY A 34 -7.82 0.82 -8.70
C GLY A 34 -7.44 -0.64 -8.52
N PHE A 35 -6.24 -0.99 -8.97
CA PHE A 35 -5.72 -2.36 -8.93
C PHE A 35 -5.20 -2.72 -7.53
N ASN A 36 -6.14 -3.02 -6.62
CA ASN A 36 -5.87 -3.41 -5.24
C ASN A 36 -6.66 -4.68 -4.83
N PRO A 37 -6.41 -5.83 -5.48
CA PRO A 37 -7.11 -7.07 -5.17
C PRO A 37 -6.59 -7.78 -3.92
N ASP A 38 -7.38 -8.74 -3.43
CA ASP A 38 -7.04 -9.67 -2.36
C ASP A 38 -6.51 -9.00 -1.07
N PRO A 39 -7.24 -8.04 -0.46
CA PRO A 39 -6.77 -7.32 0.71
C PRO A 39 -6.58 -8.26 1.90
N SER A 40 -5.38 -8.26 2.48
CA SER A 40 -5.09 -8.92 3.75
C SER A 40 -4.65 -7.90 4.79
N ILE A 41 -5.40 -7.80 5.89
CA ILE A 41 -5.23 -6.77 6.91
C ILE A 41 -4.77 -7.37 8.25
N CYS A 42 -3.96 -6.61 8.99
CA CYS A 42 -3.71 -6.85 10.42
C CYS A 42 -3.59 -5.51 11.19
N ARG A 43 -3.77 -5.56 12.51
CA ARG A 43 -3.65 -4.40 13.42
C ARG A 43 -2.48 -4.60 14.37
N VAL A 44 -1.73 -3.54 14.65
CA VAL A 44 -0.65 -3.49 15.65
C VAL A 44 -0.78 -2.20 16.45
N GLY A 45 -1.18 -2.29 17.72
CA GLY A 45 -1.48 -1.10 18.52
C GLY A 45 -2.64 -0.31 17.91
N ASP A 46 -2.40 0.94 17.52
CA ASP A 46 -3.40 1.81 16.86
C ASP A 46 -3.20 1.91 15.35
N ASP A 47 -2.35 1.05 14.78
CA ASP A 47 -1.99 1.05 13.37
C ASP A 47 -2.60 -0.15 12.65
N TYR A 48 -3.13 0.08 11.45
CA TYR A 48 -3.60 -0.94 10.55
C TYR A 48 -2.66 -1.05 9.35
N TYR A 49 -2.41 -2.29 8.91
CA TYR A 49 -1.57 -2.59 7.76
C TYR A 49 -2.33 -3.51 6.82
N LEU A 50 -2.29 -3.22 5.53
CA LEU A 50 -3.01 -3.97 4.49
C LEU A 50 -2.07 -4.29 3.34
N ALA A 51 -2.03 -5.55 2.92
CA ALA A 51 -1.30 -5.98 1.72
C ALA A 51 -2.26 -6.44 0.62
N THR A 52 -1.94 -6.17 -0.64
CA THR A 52 -2.70 -6.60 -1.83
C THR A 52 -1.84 -7.46 -2.75
N SER A 53 -2.49 -8.26 -3.61
CA SER A 53 -1.78 -9.03 -4.66
C SER A 53 -1.32 -8.10 -5.79
N SER A 54 -0.29 -8.51 -6.55
CA SER A 54 0.33 -7.67 -7.58
C SER A 54 0.53 -8.37 -8.93
N PHE A 55 0.24 -9.67 -9.04
CA PHE A 55 0.53 -10.47 -10.23
C PHE A 55 1.98 -10.26 -10.68
N VAL A 56 2.20 -9.87 -11.94
CA VAL A 56 3.52 -9.64 -12.53
C VAL A 56 4.07 -8.22 -12.32
N TRP A 57 3.35 -7.34 -11.62
CA TRP A 57 3.82 -5.99 -11.35
C TRP A 57 4.93 -5.97 -10.29
N PHE A 58 5.99 -5.21 -10.57
CA PHE A 58 7.13 -5.01 -9.69
C PHE A 58 7.41 -3.51 -9.49
N PRO A 59 7.67 -3.02 -8.27
CA PRO A 59 7.72 -3.77 -7.00
C PRO A 59 6.35 -4.37 -6.61
N GLY A 60 6.38 -5.58 -6.05
CA GLY A 60 5.20 -6.42 -5.79
C GLY A 60 4.76 -6.43 -4.33
N LEU A 61 3.54 -6.91 -4.06
CA LEU A 61 2.89 -6.88 -2.74
C LEU A 61 2.86 -5.47 -2.11
N PRO A 62 2.08 -4.51 -2.66
CA PRO A 62 1.90 -3.20 -2.06
C PRO A 62 1.45 -3.33 -0.59
N ILE A 63 2.02 -2.51 0.29
CA ILE A 63 1.70 -2.48 1.73
C ILE A 63 1.20 -1.07 2.06
N TYR A 64 -0.03 -1.00 2.54
CA TYR A 64 -0.69 0.22 2.97
C TYR A 64 -0.75 0.32 4.49
N HIS A 65 -0.79 1.55 4.98
CA HIS A 65 -0.96 1.88 6.40
C HIS A 65 -2.16 2.80 6.60
N SER A 66 -2.88 2.61 7.71
CA SER A 66 -3.97 3.47 8.12
C SER A 66 -4.07 3.55 9.65
N LYS A 67 -4.67 4.63 10.15
CA LYS A 67 -5.09 4.80 11.55
C LYS A 67 -6.60 4.67 11.76
N ASP A 68 -7.39 4.74 10.69
CA ASP A 68 -8.84 4.90 10.74
C ASP A 68 -9.63 3.93 9.84
N LEU A 69 -8.94 3.00 9.16
CA LEU A 69 -9.47 2.03 8.19
C LEU A 69 -10.05 2.64 6.91
N VAL A 70 -10.03 3.97 6.76
CA VAL A 70 -10.62 4.70 5.64
C VAL A 70 -9.54 5.32 4.77
N ASN A 71 -8.59 6.01 5.39
CA ASN A 71 -7.50 6.70 4.71
C ASN A 71 -6.25 5.81 4.74
N TRP A 72 -5.80 5.40 3.57
CA TRP A 72 -4.69 4.46 3.40
C TRP A 72 -3.54 5.11 2.64
N GLU A 73 -2.33 5.07 3.21
CA GLU A 73 -1.09 5.50 2.57
C GLU A 73 -0.29 4.28 2.12
N LEU A 74 0.20 4.28 0.87
CA LEU A 74 1.15 3.27 0.40
C LEU A 74 2.51 3.52 1.07
N ILE A 75 2.94 2.61 1.95
CA ILE A 75 4.19 2.77 2.72
C ILE A 75 5.36 1.93 2.19
N GLY A 76 5.10 1.01 1.24
CA GLY A 76 6.14 0.21 0.61
C GLY A 76 5.60 -1.04 -0.07
N HIS A 77 6.51 -1.98 -0.34
CA HIS A 77 6.24 -3.23 -1.05
C HIS A 77 6.93 -4.41 -0.35
N GLY A 78 6.28 -5.56 -0.31
CA GLY A 78 6.87 -6.79 0.25
C GLY A 78 7.94 -7.41 -0.65
N LEU A 79 7.87 -7.13 -1.96
CA LEU A 79 8.84 -7.55 -2.97
C LEU A 79 9.40 -6.33 -3.68
N ASP A 80 10.55 -5.82 -3.23
CA ASP A 80 11.17 -4.59 -3.70
C ASP A 80 12.59 -4.79 -4.26
N ARG A 81 13.11 -6.03 -4.23
CA ARG A 81 14.41 -6.38 -4.79
C ARG A 81 14.29 -7.39 -5.94
N PRO A 82 15.06 -7.19 -7.03
CA PRO A 82 15.02 -8.08 -8.20
C PRO A 82 15.40 -9.54 -7.91
N ASP A 83 16.15 -9.82 -6.85
CA ASP A 83 16.60 -11.17 -6.50
C ASP A 83 15.54 -12.02 -5.76
N GLN A 84 14.39 -11.43 -5.42
CA GLN A 84 13.33 -12.12 -4.67
C GLN A 84 12.43 -12.99 -5.54
N ILE A 85 12.25 -12.62 -6.82
CA ILE A 85 11.43 -13.37 -7.78
C ILE A 85 11.85 -13.00 -9.20
N ASP A 86 11.88 -14.01 -10.07
CA ASP A 86 12.09 -13.82 -11.51
C ASP A 86 10.75 -13.84 -12.25
N PHE A 87 10.35 -12.68 -12.77
CA PHE A 87 9.13 -12.53 -13.57
C PHE A 87 9.35 -12.88 -15.06
N THR A 88 10.56 -13.28 -15.48
CA THR A 88 10.88 -13.54 -16.89
C THR A 88 9.99 -14.63 -17.48
N GLY A 89 9.28 -14.29 -18.56
CA GLY A 89 8.38 -15.19 -19.28
C GLY A 89 7.06 -15.48 -18.58
N LEU A 90 6.72 -14.75 -17.50
CA LEU A 90 5.39 -14.82 -16.90
C LEU A 90 4.38 -14.00 -17.72
N ARG A 91 3.13 -14.47 -17.75
CA ARG A 91 2.01 -13.75 -18.38
C ARG A 91 1.30 -12.90 -17.34
N GLU A 92 0.44 -11.98 -17.78
CA GLU A 92 -0.27 -11.04 -16.89
C GLU A 92 -1.08 -11.71 -15.77
N ARG A 93 -1.60 -12.92 -16.02
CA ARG A 93 -2.33 -13.73 -15.03
C ARG A 93 -1.45 -14.49 -14.04
N ASP A 94 -0.13 -14.53 -14.27
CA ASP A 94 0.83 -15.26 -13.45
C ASP A 94 1.42 -14.31 -12.38
N GLY A 95 2.47 -14.74 -11.66
CA GLY A 95 3.13 -13.90 -10.66
C GLY A 95 2.51 -14.03 -9.27
N ILE A 96 2.37 -12.92 -8.56
CA ILE A 96 2.06 -12.88 -7.13
C ILE A 96 0.55 -12.80 -6.86
N TYR A 97 0.00 -13.84 -6.26
CA TYR A 97 -1.43 -13.98 -5.94
C TYR A 97 -1.74 -13.48 -4.51
N ALA A 98 -2.98 -13.71 -4.06
CA ALA A 98 -3.50 -13.30 -2.76
C ALA A 98 -2.49 -13.43 -1.61
N PRO A 99 -2.13 -12.33 -0.94
CA PRO A 99 -1.27 -12.39 0.24
C PRO A 99 -2.05 -12.69 1.52
N THR A 100 -1.32 -13.08 2.56
CA THR A 100 -1.75 -13.10 3.94
C THR A 100 -0.75 -12.33 4.78
N LEU A 101 -1.20 -11.25 5.42
CA LEU A 101 -0.39 -10.41 6.31
C LEU A 101 -0.78 -10.67 7.77
N ARG A 102 0.19 -11.05 8.60
CA ARG A 102 0.00 -11.26 10.04
C ARG A 102 1.12 -10.59 10.83
N TYR A 103 0.81 -10.25 12.07
CA TYR A 103 1.79 -9.75 13.04
C TYR A 103 1.78 -10.64 14.27
N HIS A 104 2.96 -11.01 14.75
CA HIS A 104 3.13 -11.77 15.97
C HIS A 104 4.51 -11.46 16.57
N ASP A 105 4.54 -11.08 17.85
CA ASP A 105 5.74 -10.86 18.67
C ASP A 105 6.82 -9.99 18.01
N GLY A 106 6.44 -8.78 17.58
CA GLY A 106 7.38 -7.83 16.96
C GLY A 106 7.72 -8.13 15.51
N VAL A 107 7.13 -9.17 14.91
CA VAL A 107 7.45 -9.64 13.57
C VAL A 107 6.22 -9.61 12.69
N PHE A 108 6.37 -9.01 11.50
CA PHE A 108 5.39 -9.13 10.42
C PHE A 108 5.70 -10.37 9.57
N TYR A 109 4.66 -11.10 9.22
CA TYR A 109 4.67 -12.26 8.35
C TYR A 109 3.81 -11.95 7.13
N LEU A 110 4.41 -11.95 5.96
CA LEU A 110 3.74 -11.76 4.69
C LEU A 110 3.95 -13.01 3.85
N ILE A 111 2.87 -13.74 3.62
CA ILE A 111 2.87 -15.02 2.90
C ILE A 111 2.04 -14.82 1.62
N THR A 112 2.48 -15.36 0.50
CA THR A 112 1.76 -15.31 -0.77
C THR A 112 2.12 -16.54 -1.61
N THR A 113 1.42 -16.72 -2.72
CA THR A 113 1.68 -17.75 -3.72
C THR A 113 2.19 -17.10 -5.00
N ALA A 114 3.36 -17.53 -5.47
CA ALA A 114 3.86 -17.20 -6.80
C ALA A 114 3.43 -18.29 -7.79
N MET A 115 2.74 -17.90 -8.87
CA MET A 115 2.16 -18.82 -9.86
C MET A 115 2.78 -18.62 -11.24
N ARG A 116 2.91 -19.72 -12.00
CA ARG A 116 3.24 -19.74 -13.43
C ARG A 116 2.34 -20.76 -14.13
N ALA A 117 1.50 -20.30 -15.05
CA ALA A 117 0.60 -21.13 -15.84
C ALA A 117 -0.22 -22.14 -15.01
N GLY A 118 -0.76 -21.71 -13.88
CA GLY A 118 -1.55 -22.55 -12.98
C GLY A 118 -0.72 -23.51 -12.10
N LYS A 119 0.61 -23.42 -12.13
CA LYS A 119 1.52 -24.18 -11.27
C LYS A 119 2.24 -23.25 -10.29
N LEU A 120 2.61 -23.79 -9.13
CA LEU A 120 3.47 -23.07 -8.18
C LEU A 120 4.83 -22.77 -8.83
N LEU A 121 5.35 -21.56 -8.62
CA LEU A 121 6.72 -21.21 -8.96
C LEU A 121 7.65 -21.90 -7.93
N SER A 122 8.05 -23.13 -8.21
CA SER A 122 8.91 -23.93 -7.33
C SER A 122 10.33 -23.36 -7.21
N ASP A 123 10.75 -22.58 -8.19
CA ASP A 123 12.14 -22.18 -8.34
C ASP A 123 12.39 -20.83 -7.65
N ARG A 124 12.71 -20.91 -6.35
CA ARG A 124 13.36 -19.85 -5.53
C ARG A 124 12.52 -18.66 -5.05
N VAL A 125 11.33 -18.86 -4.47
CA VAL A 125 10.78 -17.86 -3.52
C VAL A 125 11.49 -18.04 -2.16
N ARG A 126 12.54 -17.26 -1.91
CA ARG A 126 13.24 -17.29 -0.60
C ARG A 126 12.39 -16.56 0.44
N SER A 127 11.75 -17.32 1.34
CA SER A 127 11.09 -16.75 2.51
C SER A 127 12.15 -16.11 3.43
N ARG A 128 11.95 -14.84 3.80
CA ARG A 128 12.70 -14.23 4.90
C ARG A 128 11.70 -13.71 5.93
N ARG A 129 11.99 -14.00 7.20
CA ARG A 129 11.44 -13.32 8.37
C ARG A 129 11.60 -11.82 8.13
N ALA A 130 10.53 -11.05 8.08
CA ALA A 130 10.65 -9.60 8.15
C ALA A 130 11.17 -9.28 9.55
N LYS A 131 12.50 -9.27 9.74
CA LYS A 131 13.12 -8.55 10.86
C LYS A 131 12.89 -7.06 10.59
N GLY A 132 11.63 -6.65 10.73
CA GLY A 132 11.22 -5.27 10.71
C GLY A 132 11.52 -4.71 12.08
N THR A 133 12.55 -3.89 12.17
CA THR A 133 12.47 -2.68 12.99
C THR A 133 11.04 -2.12 12.87
N PRO A 134 10.36 -1.76 13.97
CA PRO A 134 9.01 -1.20 13.89
C PRO A 134 8.94 -0.19 12.75
N LEU A 135 7.93 -0.29 11.86
CA LEU A 135 7.76 0.65 10.74
C LEU A 135 7.66 2.11 11.25
N THR A 136 7.29 2.30 12.52
CA THR A 136 7.35 3.56 13.28
C THR A 136 8.76 4.08 13.59
N GLN A 137 9.79 3.23 13.57
CA GLN A 137 11.17 3.59 13.96
C GLN A 137 12.02 4.06 12.76
N LYS A 138 11.69 3.66 11.52
CA LYS A 138 12.46 4.05 10.32
C LYS A 138 12.26 5.52 9.89
N ARG A 139 11.28 6.25 10.49
CA ARG A 139 11.09 7.71 10.29
C ARG A 139 11.50 8.60 11.47
N ARG A 140 11.89 8.06 12.64
CA ARG A 140 12.33 8.91 13.76
C ARG A 140 13.76 9.45 13.62
N HIS A 141 14.56 8.91 12.71
CA HIS A 141 15.98 9.30 12.58
C HIS A 141 16.29 10.33 11.49
N ARG A 142 15.28 10.83 10.74
CA ARG A 142 15.48 11.77 9.63
C ARG A 142 14.63 13.05 9.75
N MET A 143 14.44 13.52 10.99
CA MET A 143 13.88 14.84 11.34
C MET A 143 14.51 15.43 12.62
N ARG A 144 15.76 15.07 12.91
CA ARG A 144 16.66 15.91 13.70
C ARG A 144 17.81 16.20 12.75
N GLU A 145 18.09 17.48 12.55
CA GLU A 145 19.04 18.03 11.57
C GLU A 145 18.46 18.35 10.19
N ALA A 146 17.82 19.51 10.14
CA ALA A 146 18.08 20.53 9.13
C ALA A 146 18.16 21.90 9.86
N PRO A 147 19.04 22.82 9.44
CA PRO A 147 19.36 24.06 10.14
C PRO A 147 18.17 25.02 10.30
#